data_AF-A0A9W7E772-F1
#
_entry.id   AF-A0A9W7E772-F1
#
_cell.length_a   1.000
_cell.length_b   1.000
_cell.length_c   1.000
_cell.angle_alpha   90.00
_cell.angle_beta   90.00
_cell.angle_gamma   90.00
#
_symmetry.space_group_name_H-M   'P 1'
#
loop_
_entity.id
_entity.type
_entity.pdbx_description
1 polymer ?
#
loop_
_entity_poly.entity_id
_entity_poly.type
_entity_poly.pdbx_seq_one_letter_code
_entity_poly.pdbx_strand_id
1 'polypeptide(L)' 'TLTSSPRTPSELKTGIASFYDKSTLLWESVWGEHLHHGYYVPPDRTDHRQAQVDMIDELLKWGYGTK' A
#
# COMPACT_ATOMS: atom_id res chain seq x y z
N THR A 1 12.35 7.89 26.97
CA THR A 1 11.73 7.10 25.88
C THR A 1 10.23 7.12 26.10
N LEU A 2 9.46 7.64 25.14
CA LEU A 2 7.99 7.67 25.25
C LEU A 2 7.46 6.25 25.05
N THR A 3 7.24 5.51 26.14
CA THR A 3 6.49 4.27 26.10
C THR A 3 5.01 4.62 26.03
N SER A 4 4.45 4.73 24.83
CA SER A 4 3.00 4.85 24.67
C SER A 4 2.35 3.57 25.18
N SER A 5 1.37 3.68 26.07
CA SER A 5 0.52 2.55 26.43
C SER A 5 -0.09 1.91 25.16
N PRO A 6 -0.28 0.59 25.14
CA PRO A 6 -0.89 -0.10 24.01
C PRO A 6 -2.31 0.42 23.78
N ARG A 7 -2.62 0.74 22.52
CA ARG A 7 -3.96 1.16 22.07
C ARG A 7 -4.92 -0.02 22.10
N THR A 8 -6.17 0.24 22.46
CA THR A 8 -7.27 -0.71 22.25
C THR A 8 -7.52 -0.95 20.76
N PRO A 9 -8.17 -2.05 20.36
CA PRO A 9 -8.52 -2.30 18.96
C PRO A 9 -9.35 -1.17 18.32
N SER A 10 -10.24 -0.54 19.09
CA SER A 10 -11.08 0.58 18.60
C SER A 10 -10.27 1.85 18.34
N GLU A 11 -9.36 2.18 19.26
CA GLU A 11 -8.44 3.31 19.09
C GLU A 11 -7.49 3.10 17.91
N LEU A 12 -7.03 1.86 17.71
CA LEU A 12 -6.21 1.51 16.55
C LEU A 12 -7.00 1.68 15.24
N LYS A 13 -8.21 1.12 15.14
CA LYS A 13 -9.07 1.25 13.95
C LYS A 13 -9.36 2.71 13.62
N THR A 14 -9.73 3.50 14.64
CA THR A 14 -10.02 4.94 14.47
C THR A 14 -8.79 5.71 14.04
N GLY A 15 -7.63 5.43 14.64
CA GLY A 15 -6.37 6.07 14.27
C GLY A 15 -5.94 5.75 12.84
N ILE A 16 -6.13 4.50 12.39
CA ILE A 16 -5.85 4.09 11.01
C ILE A 16 -6.80 4.81 10.04
N ALA A 17 -8.11 4.81 10.32
CA ALA A 17 -9.09 5.50 9.47
C ALA A 17 -8.78 6.99 9.35
N SER A 18 -8.58 7.68 10.48
CA SER A 18 -8.22 9.10 10.46
C SER A 18 -6.90 9.39 9.74
N PHE A 19 -5.97 8.44 9.70
CA PHE A 19 -4.73 8.61 8.97
C PHE A 19 -5.01 8.59 7.47
N TYR A 20 -5.69 7.54 6.96
CA TYR A 20 -6.05 7.45 5.55
C TYR A 20 -6.96 8.59 5.09
N ASP A 21 -7.96 8.98 5.88
CA ASP A 21 -8.87 10.10 5.54
C ASP A 21 -8.12 11.42 5.31
N LYS A 22 -7.00 11.62 6.04
CA LYS A 22 -6.21 12.86 5.96
C LYS A 22 -5.09 12.80 4.93
N SER A 23 -4.50 11.62 4.68
CA SER A 23 -3.34 11.48 3.80
C SER A 23 -3.67 11.11 2.36
N THR A 24 -4.82 10.48 2.10
CA THR A 24 -5.14 9.89 0.79
C THR A 24 -5.09 10.91 -0.35
N LEU A 25 -5.73 12.08 -0.20
CA LEU A 25 -5.72 13.11 -1.26
C LEU A 25 -4.31 13.59 -1.62
N LEU A 26 -3.43 13.71 -0.61
CA LEU A 26 -2.04 14.08 -0.84
C LEU A 26 -1.31 12.97 -1.61
N TRP A 27 -1.48 11.71 -1.19
CA TRP A 27 -0.84 10.58 -1.83
C TRP A 27 -1.31 10.37 -3.26
N GLU A 28 -2.61 10.50 -3.53
CA GLU A 28 -3.14 10.45 -4.90
C GLU A 28 -2.50 11.54 -5.78
N SER A 29 -2.30 12.74 -5.23
CA SER A 29 -1.68 13.86 -5.98
C SER A 29 -0.19 13.66 -6.27
N VAL A 30 0.55 12.93 -5.42
CA VAL A 30 2.01 12.78 -5.52
C VAL A 30 2.41 11.45 -6.15
N TRP A 31 1.69 10.37 -5.86
CA TRP A 31 2.03 8.99 -6.23
C TRP A 31 1.02 8.34 -7.17
N GLY A 32 -0.17 8.93 -7.35
CA GLY A 32 -1.24 8.39 -8.19
C GLY A 32 -2.21 7.47 -7.44
N GLU A 33 -3.02 6.75 -8.20
CA GLU A 33 -4.18 5.98 -7.69
C GLU A 33 -3.81 4.81 -6.76
N HIS A 34 -2.59 4.27 -6.88
CA HIS A 34 -2.17 3.08 -6.16
C HIS A 34 -1.40 3.45 -4.88
N LEU A 35 -1.93 3.01 -3.74
CA LEU A 35 -1.35 3.22 -2.40
C LEU A 35 -0.56 1.99 -1.90
N HIS A 36 0.18 1.34 -2.80
CA HIS A 36 1.01 0.18 -2.51
C HIS A 36 2.30 0.19 -3.35
N HIS A 37 3.29 -0.61 -2.94
CA HIS A 37 4.54 -0.76 -3.68
C HIS A 37 4.33 -1.60 -4.95
N GLY A 38 5.16 -1.35 -5.95
CA GLY A 38 5.17 -2.14 -7.18
C GLY A 38 6.03 -3.41 -7.10
N TYR A 39 5.83 -4.30 -8.09
CA TYR A 39 6.65 -5.47 -8.36
C TYR A 39 7.78 -5.09 -9.31
N TYR A 40 8.98 -4.95 -8.76
CA TYR A 40 10.18 -4.45 -9.48
C TYR A 40 11.06 -5.61 -9.92
N VAL A 41 10.61 -6.35 -10.92
CA VAL A 41 11.39 -7.40 -11.58
C VAL A 41 11.46 -7.07 -13.08
N PRO A 42 12.67 -6.87 -13.67
CA PRO A 42 13.98 -6.86 -12.99
C PRO A 42 14.15 -5.66 -12.03
N PRO A 43 15.13 -5.72 -11.09
CA PRO A 43 15.29 -4.69 -10.05
C PRO A 43 15.58 -3.27 -10.55
N ASP A 44 16.05 -3.13 -11.79
CA ASP A 44 16.34 -1.87 -12.46
C ASP A 44 15.12 -1.27 -13.19
N ARG A 45 13.92 -1.85 -13.00
CA ARG A 45 12.66 -1.31 -13.52
C ARG A 45 12.43 0.13 -13.02
N THR A 46 12.18 1.03 -13.96
CA THR A 46 11.90 2.46 -13.70
C THR A 46 10.45 2.87 -13.86
N ASP A 47 9.62 2.06 -14.53
CA ASP A 47 8.18 2.32 -14.65
C ASP A 47 7.46 1.89 -13.37
N HIS A 48 7.34 2.84 -12.43
CA HIS A 48 6.69 2.63 -11.14
C HIS A 48 5.20 2.32 -11.26
N ARG A 49 4.50 2.93 -12.24
CA ARG A 49 3.06 2.73 -12.40
C ARG A 49 2.78 1.31 -12.88
N GLN A 50 3.50 0.86 -13.90
CA GLN A 50 3.36 -0.52 -14.36
C GLN A 50 3.78 -1.51 -13.29
N ALA A 51 4.81 -1.20 -12.49
CA ALA A 51 5.20 -2.04 -11.36
C ALA A 51 4.05 -2.25 -10.36
N GLN A 52 3.25 -1.21 -10.07
CA GLN A 52 2.09 -1.32 -9.17
C GLN A 52 0.97 -2.21 -9.71
N VAL A 53 0.76 -2.20 -11.03
CA VAL A 53 -0.20 -3.10 -11.72
C VAL A 53 0.31 -4.54 -11.68
N ASP A 54 1.58 -4.74 -12.08
CA ASP A 54 2.20 -6.07 -12.11
C ASP A 54 2.21 -6.74 -10.73
N MET A 55 2.33 -5.97 -9.64
CA MET A 55 2.19 -6.51 -8.28
C MET A 55 0.86 -7.21 -8.05
N ILE A 56 -0.24 -6.62 -8.55
CA ILE A 56 -1.56 -7.24 -8.42
C ILE A 56 -1.62 -8.50 -9.28
N ASP A 57 -1.10 -8.48 -10.50
CA ASP A 57 -1.08 -9.65 -11.38
C ASP A 57 -0.29 -10.81 -10.74
N GLU A 58 0.87 -10.55 -10.13
CA GLU A 58 1.67 -11.56 -9.44
C GLU A 58 0.96 -12.09 -8.18
N LEU A 59 0.28 -11.24 -7.42
CA LEU A 59 -0.53 -11.66 -6.27
C LEU A 59 -1.70 -12.55 -6.71
N LEU A 60 -2.35 -12.22 -7.84
CA LEU A 60 -3.43 -13.03 -8.41
C LEU A 60 -2.90 -14.38 -8.91
N LYS A 61 -1.76 -14.41 -9.62
CA LYS A 61 -1.10 -15.65 -10.03
C LYS A 61 -0.73 -16.53 -8.84
N TRP A 62 -0.22 -15.93 -7.76
CA TRP A 62 0.09 -16.66 -6.52
C TRP A 62 -1.17 -17.22 -5.85
N GLY A 63 -2.22 -16.40 -5.71
CA GLY A 63 -3.43 -16.76 -4.97
C GLY A 63 -4.35 -17.73 -5.71
N TYR A 64 -4.40 -17.65 -7.05
CA TYR A 64 -5.34 -18.42 -7.88
C TYR A 64 -4.66 -19.41 -8.84
N GLY A 65 -3.32 -19.42 -8.89
CA GLY A 65 -2.58 -20.16 -9.90
C GLY A 65 -2.63 -19.50 -11.28
N THR A 66 -1.74 -19.92 -12.17
CA THR A 66 -1.90 -19.68 -13.60
C THR A 66 -2.92 -20.68 -14.13
N LYS A 67 -4.01 -20.19 -14.75
CA LYS A 67 -4.81 -21.07 -15.59
C LYS A 67 -4.04 -21.44 -16.85
#